data_AF-A0A3N4SJA4-F1
#
_entry.id   AF-A0A3N4SJA4-F1
#
_cell.length_a   1.000
_cell.length_b   1.000
_cell.length_c   1.000
_cell.angle_alpha   90.00
_cell.angle_beta   90.00
_cell.angle_gamma   90.00
#
_symmetry.space_group_name_H-M   'P 1'
#
loop_
_entity.id
_entity.type
_entity.pdbx_description
1 polymer ?
#
loop_
_entity_poly.entity_id
_entity_poly.type
_entity_poly.pdbx_seq_one_letter_code
_entity_poly.pdbx_strand_id
1 'polypeptide(L)'
;MAQSVTGGTDVFAPGHIGELTQVIPLELVDAVLDETGARERRLRSLPSRVGVYFVLALGLFGDLGTGLVWGKLVAGLTVMVPRPSEKALRDLRRRVGVAPLKRLFDVLAGPLAQPSTPGVRYRRWRTVAFDGCGSLNVPDHERNWSWLGRTQRRHGPTGYPRLMLMTLCETGTRGLIGAVFGPASKGETDYAHDLVGHLTSDMLVLADRAFDSNRLLADIAAQGAQFQIRATSVRRPPVLALLPDGSYLTRIGDLSLRVIEAEVRSCTADGGVFGGTYRLLTTLTDHSSDPADHLVHLYHERWEIEIAYLALRHTLLQGRVLSIPSDCGDLLSGQLQGGVGSVVVFVVDRTPVTAHAV
;
A
#
# COMPACT_ATOMS: atom_id res chain seq x y z
N MET A 1 42.92 -28.97 -15.71
CA MET A 1 42.42 -30.07 -16.57
C MET A 1 40.95 -30.23 -16.32
N ALA A 2 40.18 -30.26 -17.39
CA ALA A 2 38.73 -30.26 -17.39
C ALA A 2 38.14 -31.53 -16.77
N GLN A 3 37.14 -31.35 -15.91
CA GLN A 3 35.94 -32.19 -15.94
C GLN A 3 34.72 -31.27 -15.95
N SER A 4 34.15 -31.18 -17.14
CA SER A 4 32.83 -30.66 -17.47
C SER A 4 31.73 -31.38 -16.68
N VAL A 5 30.93 -30.64 -15.93
CA VAL A 5 29.54 -31.02 -15.63
C VAL A 5 28.63 -30.16 -16.51
N THR A 6 28.55 -30.54 -17.78
CA THR A 6 27.54 -30.06 -18.71
C THR A 6 26.26 -30.86 -18.49
N GLY A 7 25.18 -30.21 -18.03
CA GLY A 7 23.81 -30.77 -18.12
C GLY A 7 23.04 -30.97 -16.81
N GLY A 8 23.30 -30.20 -15.75
CA GLY A 8 22.44 -30.18 -14.57
C GLY A 8 21.28 -29.18 -14.74
N THR A 9 20.04 -29.64 -14.59
CA THR A 9 18.88 -28.74 -14.47
C THR A 9 19.01 -27.93 -13.18
N ASP A 10 19.30 -26.64 -13.27
CA ASP A 10 19.27 -25.76 -12.10
C ASP A 10 17.81 -25.37 -11.81
N VAL A 11 17.25 -25.98 -10.77
CA VAL A 11 15.87 -25.77 -10.35
C VAL A 11 15.63 -24.41 -9.71
N PHE A 12 16.69 -23.70 -9.30
CA PHE A 12 16.60 -22.35 -8.73
C PHE A 12 16.77 -21.25 -9.78
N ALA A 13 17.30 -21.57 -10.96
CA ALA A 13 17.52 -20.59 -12.03
C ALA A 13 16.28 -19.73 -12.38
N PRO A 14 15.03 -20.25 -12.36
CA PRO A 14 13.83 -19.43 -12.58
C PRO A 14 13.52 -18.41 -11.46
N GLY A 15 14.27 -18.42 -10.36
CA GLY A 15 14.13 -17.51 -9.21
C GLY A 15 14.83 -16.15 -9.40
N HIS A 16 15.17 -15.79 -10.63
CA HIS A 16 15.76 -14.50 -10.97
C HIS A 16 14.76 -13.66 -11.77
N ILE A 17 14.41 -12.47 -11.29
CA ILE A 17 13.51 -11.53 -12.00
C ILE A 17 14.29 -10.27 -12.38
N GLY A 18 15.42 -10.45 -13.08
CA GLY A 18 16.30 -9.35 -13.48
C GLY A 18 16.64 -8.42 -12.30
N GLU A 19 16.39 -7.12 -12.47
CA GLU A 19 16.66 -6.06 -11.48
C GLU A 19 15.90 -6.24 -10.15
N LEU A 20 14.75 -6.94 -10.12
CA LEU A 20 14.00 -7.14 -8.88
C LEU A 20 14.82 -7.89 -7.83
N THR A 21 15.73 -8.78 -8.26
CA THR A 21 16.61 -9.54 -7.37
C THR A 21 17.64 -8.65 -6.67
N GLN A 22 17.88 -7.41 -7.14
CA GLN A 22 18.71 -6.43 -6.42
C GLN A 22 17.99 -5.83 -5.20
N VAL A 23 16.66 -5.71 -5.28
CA VAL A 23 15.84 -5.18 -4.17
C VAL A 23 15.33 -6.31 -3.26
N ILE A 24 15.07 -7.49 -3.86
CA ILE A 24 14.61 -8.70 -3.19
C ILE A 24 15.66 -9.79 -3.41
N PRO A 25 16.78 -9.77 -2.66
CA PRO A 25 17.84 -10.75 -2.80
C PRO A 25 17.38 -12.16 -2.42
N LEU A 26 18.05 -13.18 -2.95
CA LEU A 26 17.68 -14.59 -2.75
C LEU A 26 17.72 -14.96 -1.27
N GLU A 27 18.69 -14.41 -0.54
CA GLU A 27 18.92 -14.62 0.88
C GLU A 27 17.77 -14.07 1.72
N LEU A 28 17.18 -12.94 1.31
CA LEU A 28 16.00 -12.39 1.96
C LEU A 28 14.79 -13.32 1.77
N VAL A 29 14.56 -13.80 0.54
CA VAL A 29 13.47 -14.74 0.26
C VAL A 29 13.65 -16.03 1.04
N ASP A 30 14.88 -16.53 1.13
CA ASP A 30 15.20 -17.72 1.90
C ASP A 30 14.93 -17.56 3.39
N ALA A 31 15.38 -16.45 3.99
CA ALA A 31 15.13 -16.14 5.40
C ALA A 31 13.61 -16.06 5.68
N VAL A 32 12.86 -15.38 4.81
CA VAL A 32 11.40 -15.27 4.92
C VAL A 32 10.71 -16.62 4.81
N LEU A 33 11.16 -17.49 3.89
CA LEU A 33 10.63 -18.85 3.75
C LEU A 33 10.91 -19.73 4.97
N ASP A 34 12.05 -19.54 5.61
CA ASP A 34 12.41 -20.23 6.86
C ASP A 34 11.56 -19.73 8.04
N GLU A 35 11.45 -18.41 8.23
CA GLU A 35 10.64 -17.79 9.30
C GLU A 35 9.16 -18.19 9.22
N THR A 36 8.62 -18.32 8.01
CA THR A 36 7.19 -18.62 7.77
C THR A 36 6.90 -20.11 7.62
N GLY A 37 7.93 -20.97 7.67
CA GLY A 37 7.78 -22.43 7.52
C GLY A 37 7.33 -22.87 6.12
N ALA A 38 7.50 -22.03 5.11
CA ALA A 38 7.06 -22.27 3.72
C ALA A 38 8.14 -22.92 2.84
N ARG A 39 9.35 -23.13 3.38
CA ARG A 39 10.40 -23.90 2.70
C ARG A 39 9.97 -25.35 2.49
N GLU A 40 10.25 -25.88 1.32
CA GLU A 40 9.95 -27.27 1.01
C GLU A 40 10.76 -28.25 1.87
N ARG A 41 10.12 -29.35 2.30
CA ARG A 41 10.81 -30.45 3.00
C ARG A 41 11.70 -31.28 2.07
N ARG A 42 11.39 -31.28 0.77
CA ARG A 42 12.14 -32.01 -0.26
C ARG A 42 12.23 -31.14 -1.52
N LEU A 43 13.47 -30.88 -1.95
CA LEU A 43 13.75 -30.16 -3.18
C LEU A 43 13.28 -30.98 -4.39
N ARG A 44 12.49 -30.35 -5.26
CA ARG A 44 11.97 -30.89 -6.53
C ARG A 44 12.10 -29.83 -7.62
N SER A 45 11.48 -30.04 -8.77
CA SER A 45 11.55 -29.13 -9.94
C SER A 45 11.03 -27.72 -9.69
N LEU A 46 10.25 -27.48 -8.65
CA LEU A 46 9.74 -26.16 -8.28
C LEU A 46 10.08 -25.91 -6.82
N PRO A 47 11.18 -25.20 -6.49
CA PRO A 47 11.50 -24.75 -5.14
C PRO A 47 10.54 -23.66 -4.65
N SER A 48 10.34 -23.52 -3.33
CA SER A 48 9.49 -22.44 -2.80
C SER A 48 10.05 -21.05 -3.07
N ARG A 49 11.39 -20.89 -3.13
CA ARG A 49 12.05 -19.63 -3.52
C ARG A 49 11.58 -19.15 -4.89
N VAL A 50 11.64 -20.03 -5.88
CA VAL A 50 11.12 -19.76 -7.24
C VAL A 50 9.63 -19.45 -7.20
N GLY A 51 8.87 -20.12 -6.34
CA GLY A 51 7.45 -19.84 -6.13
C GLY A 51 7.17 -18.42 -5.63
N VAL A 52 7.99 -17.86 -4.73
CA VAL A 52 7.86 -16.47 -4.28
C VAL A 52 8.06 -15.51 -5.45
N TYR A 53 9.16 -15.66 -6.18
CA TYR A 53 9.42 -14.84 -7.38
C TYR A 53 8.33 -15.01 -8.44
N PHE A 54 7.82 -16.23 -8.64
CA PHE A 54 6.70 -16.46 -9.53
C PHE A 54 5.43 -15.70 -9.12
N VAL A 55 5.10 -15.63 -7.84
CA VAL A 55 3.95 -14.84 -7.36
C VAL A 55 4.18 -13.34 -7.54
N LEU A 56 5.39 -12.85 -7.30
CA LEU A 56 5.74 -11.45 -7.57
C LEU A 56 5.64 -11.12 -9.07
N ALA A 57 6.11 -12.02 -9.93
CA ALA A 57 5.99 -11.86 -11.39
C ALA A 57 4.53 -11.85 -11.85
N LEU A 58 3.62 -12.58 -11.20
CA LEU A 58 2.19 -12.47 -11.48
C LEU A 58 1.62 -11.09 -11.13
N GLY A 59 2.18 -10.41 -10.13
CA GLY A 59 1.83 -9.04 -9.81
C GLY A 59 2.34 -8.03 -10.84
N LEU A 60 3.53 -8.25 -11.40
CA LEU A 60 4.15 -7.42 -12.45
C LEU A 60 3.49 -7.62 -13.82
N PHE A 61 3.13 -8.86 -14.15
CA PHE A 61 2.59 -9.27 -15.45
C PHE A 61 1.14 -9.74 -15.33
N GLY A 62 0.30 -8.96 -14.63
CA GLY A 62 -1.09 -9.31 -14.33
C GLY A 62 -1.97 -9.58 -15.55
N ASP A 63 -1.57 -9.09 -16.73
CA ASP A 63 -2.28 -9.32 -18.00
C ASP A 63 -1.97 -10.68 -18.66
N LEU A 64 -0.99 -11.42 -18.15
CA LEU A 64 -0.52 -12.67 -18.76
C LEU A 64 -1.04 -13.89 -17.99
N GLY A 65 -1.29 -14.98 -18.73
CA GLY A 65 -1.52 -16.29 -18.14
C GLY A 65 -0.29 -16.82 -17.39
N THR A 66 -0.51 -17.67 -16.40
CA THR A 66 0.54 -18.22 -15.50
C THR A 66 1.69 -18.89 -16.26
N GLY A 67 1.43 -19.63 -17.33
CA GLY A 67 2.47 -20.19 -18.19
C GLY A 67 3.30 -19.15 -18.96
N LEU A 68 2.69 -18.04 -19.41
CA LEU A 68 3.40 -16.93 -20.06
C LEU A 68 4.27 -16.15 -19.07
N VAL A 69 3.78 -15.95 -17.84
CA VAL A 69 4.58 -15.36 -16.75
C VAL A 69 5.77 -16.24 -16.41
N TRP A 70 5.59 -17.57 -16.34
CA TRP A 70 6.73 -18.49 -16.22
C TRP A 70 7.71 -18.33 -17.38
N GLY A 71 7.20 -18.24 -18.61
CA GLY A 71 8.01 -17.97 -19.80
C GLY A 71 8.84 -16.69 -19.66
N LYS A 72 8.28 -15.61 -19.11
CA LYS A 72 8.99 -14.35 -18.85
C LYS A 72 10.13 -14.51 -17.83
N LEU A 73 9.92 -15.27 -16.75
CA LEU A 73 10.95 -15.54 -15.75
C LEU A 73 12.18 -16.26 -16.31
N VAL A 74 11.96 -17.16 -17.27
CA VAL A 74 13.02 -18.01 -17.80
C VAL A 74 13.59 -17.57 -19.14
N ALA A 75 13.02 -16.53 -19.77
CA ALA A 75 13.34 -16.13 -21.14
C ALA A 75 14.82 -15.80 -21.38
N GLY A 76 15.54 -15.35 -20.34
CA GLY A 76 16.97 -15.00 -20.42
C GLY A 76 17.93 -16.08 -19.94
N LEU A 77 17.44 -17.25 -19.54
CA LEU A 77 18.27 -18.31 -18.96
C LEU A 77 18.84 -19.22 -20.07
N THR A 78 20.15 -19.42 -20.07
CA THR A 78 20.85 -20.33 -20.99
C THR A 78 20.89 -21.77 -20.47
N VAL A 79 20.49 -21.99 -19.21
CA VAL A 79 20.43 -23.30 -18.56
C VAL A 79 19.11 -24.00 -18.81
N MET A 80 19.12 -25.33 -18.75
CA MET A 80 17.90 -26.11 -18.88
C MET A 80 17.01 -25.89 -17.66
N VAL A 81 15.80 -25.37 -17.88
CA VAL A 81 14.81 -25.11 -16.83
C VAL A 81 13.58 -26.02 -16.96
N PRO A 82 12.90 -26.32 -15.85
CA PRO A 82 11.63 -27.03 -15.88
C PRO A 82 10.57 -26.32 -16.73
N ARG A 83 9.73 -27.10 -17.41
CA ARG A 83 8.49 -26.63 -18.08
C ARG A 83 7.28 -27.11 -17.27
N PRO A 84 6.92 -26.41 -16.19
CA PRO A 84 5.81 -26.80 -15.34
C PRO A 84 4.48 -26.66 -16.09
N SER A 85 3.54 -27.54 -15.79
CA SER A 85 2.16 -27.38 -16.23
C SER A 85 1.45 -26.29 -15.41
N GLU A 86 0.34 -25.78 -15.93
CA GLU A 86 -0.50 -24.81 -15.19
C GLU A 86 -0.97 -25.34 -13.84
N LYS A 87 -1.22 -26.66 -13.75
CA LYS A 87 -1.50 -27.35 -12.49
C LYS A 87 -0.32 -27.24 -11.52
N ALA A 88 0.90 -27.51 -11.97
CA ALA A 88 2.09 -27.44 -11.12
C ALA A 88 2.36 -26.02 -10.63
N LEU A 89 2.14 -25.00 -11.47
CA LEU A 89 2.26 -23.58 -11.07
C LEU A 89 1.19 -23.17 -10.05
N ARG A 90 -0.05 -23.64 -10.20
CA ARG A 90 -1.10 -23.44 -9.19
C ARG A 90 -0.74 -24.12 -7.86
N ASP A 91 -0.28 -25.36 -7.91
CA ASP A 91 0.09 -26.12 -6.70
C ASP A 91 1.31 -25.48 -5.99
N LEU A 92 2.25 -24.90 -6.76
CA LEU A 92 3.36 -24.09 -6.23
C LEU A 92 2.86 -22.88 -5.45
N ARG A 93 1.93 -22.09 -6.00
CA ARG A 93 1.34 -20.92 -5.30
C ARG A 93 0.65 -21.30 -4.00
N ARG A 94 -0.11 -22.40 -4.03
CA ARG A 94 -0.78 -22.94 -2.83
C ARG A 94 0.21 -23.34 -1.75
N ARG A 95 1.31 -23.98 -2.14
CA ARG A 95 2.35 -24.40 -1.19
C ARG A 95 3.10 -23.22 -0.58
N VAL A 96 3.41 -22.18 -1.36
CA VAL A 96 4.10 -20.97 -0.85
C VAL A 96 3.22 -20.23 0.15
N GLY A 97 1.91 -20.12 -0.11
CA GLY A 97 1.02 -19.44 0.84
C GLY A 97 1.15 -17.91 0.79
N VAL A 98 0.37 -17.23 1.64
CA VAL A 98 0.41 -15.76 1.78
C VAL A 98 1.48 -15.30 2.78
N ALA A 99 1.80 -16.13 3.77
CA ALA A 99 2.67 -15.75 4.88
C ALA A 99 4.05 -15.25 4.43
N PRO A 100 4.75 -15.90 3.47
CA PRO A 100 6.01 -15.37 2.95
C PRO A 100 5.87 -14.01 2.29
N LEU A 101 4.80 -13.78 1.53
CA LEU A 101 4.57 -12.52 0.83
C LEU A 101 4.26 -11.38 1.81
N LYS A 102 3.45 -11.67 2.84
CA LYS A 102 3.18 -10.70 3.91
C LYS A 102 4.47 -10.36 4.65
N ARG A 103 5.25 -11.37 5.04
CA ARG A 103 6.50 -11.14 5.77
C ARG A 103 7.52 -10.39 4.93
N LEU A 104 7.60 -10.70 3.63
CA LEU A 104 8.44 -9.97 2.68
C LEU A 104 7.99 -8.51 2.58
N PHE A 105 6.69 -8.23 2.49
CA PHE A 105 6.17 -6.87 2.58
C PHE A 105 6.59 -6.21 3.89
N ASP A 106 6.39 -6.86 5.04
CA ASP A 106 6.71 -6.27 6.35
C ASP A 106 8.21 -5.92 6.49
N VAL A 107 9.10 -6.64 5.80
CA VAL A 107 10.55 -6.34 5.79
C VAL A 107 10.90 -5.19 4.83
N LEU A 108 10.21 -5.11 3.69
CA LEU A 108 10.48 -4.11 2.65
C LEU A 108 9.75 -2.78 2.90
N ALA A 109 8.62 -2.83 3.58
CA ALA A 109 7.80 -1.67 3.90
C ALA A 109 8.51 -0.79 4.93
N GLY A 110 8.39 0.52 4.71
CA GLY A 110 9.00 1.52 5.56
C GLY A 110 9.42 2.76 4.79
N PRO A 111 9.95 3.77 5.50
CA PRO A 111 10.44 4.98 4.85
C PRO A 111 11.60 4.68 3.89
N LEU A 112 11.45 5.07 2.62
CA LEU A 112 12.48 4.88 1.60
C LEU A 112 13.46 6.06 1.58
N ALA A 113 13.00 7.25 1.95
CA ALA A 113 13.83 8.44 1.93
C ALA A 113 14.81 8.52 3.10
N GLN A 114 16.04 8.92 2.76
CA GLN A 114 17.00 9.39 3.75
C GLN A 114 16.48 10.68 4.41
N PRO A 115 16.86 10.94 5.67
CA PRO A 115 16.51 12.18 6.37
C PRO A 115 16.81 13.47 5.61
N SER A 116 17.81 13.44 4.72
CA SER A 116 18.25 14.57 3.89
C SER A 116 17.59 14.64 2.52
N THR A 117 16.74 13.68 2.14
CA THR A 117 16.04 13.71 0.85
C THR A 117 15.08 14.90 0.81
N PRO A 118 15.17 15.81 -0.17
CA PRO A 118 14.26 16.94 -0.28
C PRO A 118 12.79 16.51 -0.42
N GLY A 119 11.86 17.23 0.21
CA GLY A 119 10.41 17.02 0.08
C GLY A 119 9.82 15.87 0.92
N VAL A 120 10.60 15.24 1.81
CA VAL A 120 10.13 14.08 2.61
C VAL A 120 9.82 14.45 4.06
N ARG A 121 10.12 15.70 4.44
CA ARG A 121 10.00 16.20 5.81
C ARG A 121 9.47 17.61 5.83
N TYR A 122 8.57 17.84 6.78
CA TYR A 122 8.27 19.17 7.29
C TYR A 122 9.08 19.38 8.58
N ARG A 123 10.06 20.28 8.53
CA ARG A 123 11.01 20.51 9.63
C ARG A 123 11.70 19.21 10.05
N ARG A 124 11.36 18.69 11.24
CA ARG A 124 11.92 17.44 11.78
C ARG A 124 11.06 16.21 11.50
N TRP A 125 9.82 16.39 11.06
CA TRP A 125 8.85 15.32 10.92
C TRP A 125 8.77 14.82 9.49
N ARG A 126 8.84 13.50 9.31
CA ARG A 126 8.58 12.83 8.05
C ARG A 126 7.10 12.94 7.69
N THR A 127 6.81 13.37 6.48
CA THR A 127 5.44 13.53 6.01
C THR A 127 4.90 12.19 5.51
N VAL A 128 3.76 11.78 6.08
CA VAL A 128 3.09 10.51 5.77
C VAL A 128 1.61 10.75 5.60
N ALA A 129 0.90 9.86 4.90
CA ALA A 129 -0.53 9.99 4.66
C ALA A 129 -1.26 8.66 4.79
N PHE A 130 -2.54 8.74 5.18
CA PHE A 130 -3.50 7.64 5.09
C PHE A 130 -4.36 7.80 3.85
N ASP A 131 -4.62 6.69 3.16
CA ASP A 131 -5.66 6.62 2.13
C ASP A 131 -6.16 5.20 1.95
N GLY A 132 -7.44 5.09 1.58
CA GLY A 132 -8.19 3.86 1.46
C GLY A 132 -8.78 3.68 0.06
N CYS A 133 -8.84 2.43 -0.37
CA CYS A 133 -9.41 2.03 -1.64
C CYS A 133 -10.38 0.85 -1.43
N GLY A 134 -11.66 1.17 -1.21
CA GLY A 134 -12.75 0.19 -1.12
C GLY A 134 -13.37 -0.26 -2.45
N SER A 135 -12.80 0.15 -3.59
CA SER A 135 -13.34 -0.13 -4.93
C SER A 135 -12.66 -1.28 -5.66
N LEU A 136 -11.81 -2.07 -4.98
CA LEU A 136 -11.12 -3.20 -5.60
C LEU A 136 -12.09 -4.38 -5.74
N ASN A 137 -12.51 -4.66 -6.98
CA ASN A 137 -13.36 -5.81 -7.28
C ASN A 137 -12.53 -7.09 -7.24
N VAL A 138 -13.10 -8.16 -6.69
CA VAL A 138 -12.52 -9.50 -6.62
C VAL A 138 -13.39 -10.45 -7.45
N PRO A 139 -12.86 -11.54 -8.06
CA PRO A 139 -13.64 -12.44 -8.89
C PRO A 139 -14.85 -13.02 -8.15
N ASP A 140 -15.97 -13.16 -8.86
CA ASP A 140 -17.22 -13.67 -8.32
C ASP A 140 -17.12 -15.18 -8.08
N HIS A 141 -16.65 -15.55 -6.89
CA HIS A 141 -16.54 -16.93 -6.44
C HIS A 141 -17.02 -17.01 -4.99
N GLU A 142 -17.75 -18.08 -4.65
CA GLU A 142 -18.31 -18.31 -3.32
C GLU A 142 -17.32 -18.09 -2.16
N ARG A 143 -16.05 -18.52 -2.32
CA ARG A 143 -14.98 -18.33 -1.33
C ARG A 143 -14.64 -16.85 -1.05
N ASN A 144 -14.75 -16.00 -2.07
CA ASN A 144 -14.48 -14.58 -1.92
C ASN A 144 -15.65 -13.92 -1.21
N TRP A 145 -16.88 -14.35 -1.49
CA TRP A 145 -18.08 -13.92 -0.78
C TRP A 145 -18.10 -14.35 0.69
N SER A 146 -17.65 -15.56 1.01
CA SER A 146 -17.67 -16.05 2.39
C SER A 146 -16.77 -15.23 3.32
N TRP A 147 -15.71 -14.63 2.79
CA TRP A 147 -14.82 -13.73 3.53
C TRP A 147 -15.20 -12.24 3.41
N LEU A 148 -15.45 -11.74 2.19
CA LEU A 148 -15.67 -10.32 1.94
C LEU A 148 -17.11 -9.87 2.21
N GLY A 149 -18.05 -10.82 2.24
CA GLY A 149 -19.46 -10.55 2.42
C GLY A 149 -20.10 -9.77 1.26
N ARG A 150 -21.40 -9.56 1.36
CA ARG A 150 -22.18 -8.77 0.40
C ARG A 150 -22.43 -7.37 0.94
N THR A 151 -21.94 -6.35 0.23
CA THR A 151 -22.31 -4.97 0.56
C THR A 151 -23.65 -4.64 -0.09
N GLN A 152 -24.62 -4.19 0.69
CA GLN A 152 -25.87 -3.63 0.19
C GLN A 152 -25.66 -2.16 -0.19
N ARG A 153 -26.12 -1.75 -1.37
CA ARG A 153 -26.17 -0.34 -1.80
C ARG A 153 -27.64 0.08 -1.96
N ARG A 154 -27.86 1.39 -2.05
CA ARG A 154 -29.19 2.00 -2.26
C ARG A 154 -29.91 1.49 -3.53
N HIS A 155 -29.16 0.96 -4.50
CA HIS A 155 -29.66 0.41 -5.77
C HIS A 155 -29.53 -1.11 -5.88
N GLY A 156 -29.36 -1.83 -4.76
CA GLY A 156 -29.22 -3.29 -4.71
C GLY A 156 -27.84 -3.77 -4.30
N PRO A 157 -27.65 -5.10 -4.19
CA PRO A 157 -26.37 -5.69 -3.80
C PRO A 157 -25.30 -5.44 -4.88
N THR A 158 -24.04 -5.34 -4.45
CA THR A 158 -22.91 -5.21 -5.36
C THR A 158 -22.76 -6.45 -6.26
N GLY A 159 -22.46 -6.24 -7.55
CA GLY A 159 -22.30 -7.32 -8.53
C GLY A 159 -21.05 -8.19 -8.33
N TYR A 160 -20.03 -7.69 -7.63
CA TYR A 160 -18.80 -8.42 -7.29
C TYR A 160 -18.45 -8.24 -5.82
N PRO A 161 -17.76 -9.21 -5.18
CA PRO A 161 -17.12 -9.01 -3.89
C PRO A 161 -16.09 -7.87 -3.98
N ARG A 162 -15.97 -7.09 -2.91
CA ARG A 162 -15.04 -5.96 -2.86
C ARG A 162 -14.07 -6.04 -1.71
N LEU A 163 -12.82 -5.76 -2.03
CA LEU A 163 -11.72 -5.64 -1.11
C LEU A 163 -11.47 -4.16 -0.81
N MET A 164 -11.23 -3.88 0.46
CA MET A 164 -10.65 -2.65 0.95
C MET A 164 -9.14 -2.84 1.03
N LEU A 165 -8.38 -1.91 0.46
CA LEU A 165 -6.95 -1.71 0.75
C LEU A 165 -6.79 -0.37 1.46
N MET A 166 -6.18 -0.37 2.64
CA MET A 166 -5.80 0.83 3.38
C MET A 166 -4.28 0.86 3.44
N THR A 167 -3.68 2.02 3.19
CA THR A 167 -2.22 2.17 3.25
C THR A 167 -1.83 3.39 4.06
N LEU A 168 -0.64 3.28 4.64
CA LEU A 168 0.15 4.38 5.16
C LEU A 168 1.34 4.52 4.23
N CYS A 169 1.53 5.68 3.62
CA CYS A 169 2.68 5.95 2.76
C CYS A 169 3.44 7.18 3.22
N GLU A 170 4.74 7.22 2.91
CA GLU A 170 5.49 8.47 2.91
C GLU A 170 5.06 9.33 1.72
N THR A 171 4.73 10.61 1.93
CA THR A 171 4.26 11.46 0.81
C THR A 171 5.38 11.81 -0.16
N GLY A 172 6.61 12.04 0.34
CA GLY A 172 7.73 12.46 -0.50
C GLY A 172 8.25 11.41 -1.48
N THR A 173 8.30 10.12 -1.11
CA THR A 173 8.72 9.03 -2.03
C THR A 173 7.60 8.12 -2.48
N ARG A 174 6.42 8.24 -1.86
CA ARG A 174 5.27 7.33 -2.05
C ARG A 174 5.55 5.89 -1.61
N GLY A 175 6.63 5.66 -0.87
CA GLY A 175 6.95 4.37 -0.27
C GLY A 175 5.89 3.96 0.75
N LEU A 176 5.40 2.72 0.66
CA LEU A 176 4.43 2.21 1.63
C LEU A 176 5.13 1.83 2.94
N ILE A 177 4.59 2.33 4.04
CA ILE A 177 5.03 2.03 5.41
C ILE A 177 4.16 0.92 5.99
N GLY A 178 2.88 0.86 5.62
CA GLY A 178 1.96 -0.19 6.05
C GLY A 178 0.81 -0.36 5.06
N ALA A 179 0.25 -1.57 5.01
CA ALA A 179 -0.91 -1.90 4.20
C ALA A 179 -1.79 -2.94 4.91
N VAL A 180 -3.10 -2.72 4.90
CA VAL A 180 -4.09 -3.65 5.44
C VAL A 180 -5.17 -3.92 4.40
N PHE A 181 -5.59 -5.18 4.32
CA PHE A 181 -6.64 -5.64 3.43
C PHE A 181 -7.83 -6.18 4.22
N GLY A 182 -9.03 -6.00 3.69
CA GLY A 182 -10.19 -6.72 4.21
C GLY A 182 -11.51 -6.40 3.53
N PRO A 183 -12.64 -6.84 4.11
CA PRO A 183 -13.97 -6.56 3.58
C PRO A 183 -14.24 -5.06 3.43
N ALA A 184 -14.82 -4.66 2.30
CA ALA A 184 -15.27 -3.28 2.06
C ALA A 184 -16.49 -2.87 2.90
N SER A 185 -17.03 -3.77 3.72
CA SER A 185 -18.06 -3.47 4.72
C SER A 185 -17.52 -2.85 6.00
N LYS A 186 -16.23 -3.06 6.32
CA LYS A 186 -15.53 -2.38 7.42
C LYS A 186 -15.11 -0.98 6.96
N GLY A 187 -15.25 0.03 7.81
CA GLY A 187 -15.01 1.43 7.43
C GLY A 187 -13.53 1.74 7.20
N GLU A 188 -13.23 2.73 6.35
CA GLU A 188 -11.85 3.16 6.09
C GLU A 188 -11.15 3.61 7.38
N THR A 189 -11.84 4.38 8.23
CA THR A 189 -11.31 4.80 9.53
C THR A 189 -10.93 3.61 10.41
N ASP A 190 -11.70 2.51 10.37
CA ASP A 190 -11.41 1.30 11.15
C ASP A 190 -10.10 0.62 10.69
N TYR A 191 -9.77 0.68 9.40
CA TYR A 191 -8.50 0.17 8.90
C TYR A 191 -7.34 1.14 9.13
N ALA A 192 -7.61 2.46 9.17
CA ALA A 192 -6.59 3.42 9.58
C ALA A 192 -6.12 3.15 11.02
N HIS A 193 -7.06 2.78 11.93
CA HIS A 193 -6.72 2.34 13.29
C HIS A 193 -5.75 1.15 13.31
N ASP A 194 -5.92 0.17 12.41
CA ASP A 194 -5.03 -0.98 12.31
C ASP A 194 -3.60 -0.59 11.89
N LEU A 195 -3.42 0.59 11.27
CA LEU A 195 -2.13 1.11 10.83
C LEU A 195 -1.50 2.15 11.76
N VAL A 196 -2.23 2.64 12.78
CA VAL A 196 -1.69 3.64 13.72
C VAL A 196 -0.42 3.14 14.41
N GLY A 197 -0.28 1.84 14.66
CA GLY A 197 0.92 1.27 15.28
C GLY A 197 2.22 1.41 14.46
N HIS A 198 2.14 1.83 13.20
CA HIS A 198 3.30 2.17 12.37
C HIS A 198 3.76 3.63 12.53
N LEU A 199 2.97 4.47 13.20
CA LEU A 199 3.29 5.87 13.41
C LEU A 199 4.29 6.02 14.55
N THR A 200 5.16 7.01 14.40
CA THR A 200 6.22 7.34 15.37
C THR A 200 6.25 8.84 15.61
N SER A 201 6.93 9.27 16.68
CA SER A 201 7.01 10.68 17.08
C SER A 201 7.78 11.58 16.10
N ASP A 202 8.51 11.00 15.15
CA ASP A 202 9.17 11.68 14.05
C ASP A 202 8.29 11.78 12.79
N MET A 203 7.00 11.46 12.86
CA MET A 203 6.06 11.55 11.72
C MET A 203 5.04 12.69 11.88
N LEU A 204 4.62 13.24 10.73
CA LEU A 204 3.51 14.17 10.56
C LEU A 204 2.52 13.57 9.56
N VAL A 205 1.34 13.20 10.05
CA VAL A 205 0.27 12.58 9.26
C VAL A 205 -0.57 13.63 8.55
N LEU A 206 -0.67 13.55 7.23
CA LEU A 206 -1.59 14.32 6.40
C LEU A 206 -2.78 13.43 6.00
N ALA A 207 -4.01 13.80 6.34
CA ALA A 207 -5.18 12.98 5.98
C ALA A 207 -6.42 13.81 5.62
N ASP A 208 -7.27 13.24 4.76
CA ASP A 208 -8.53 13.87 4.36
C ASP A 208 -9.63 13.72 5.42
N ARG A 209 -10.77 14.37 5.19
CA ARG A 209 -11.93 14.41 6.07
C ARG A 209 -12.53 13.07 6.47
N ALA A 210 -12.21 11.98 5.79
CA ALA A 210 -12.64 10.63 6.21
C ALA A 210 -11.98 10.17 7.52
N PHE A 211 -10.94 10.86 7.97
CA PHE A 211 -10.09 10.47 9.11
C PHE A 211 -10.19 11.44 10.30
N ASP A 212 -11.25 12.26 10.39
CA ASP A 212 -11.40 13.28 11.44
C ASP A 212 -12.06 12.80 12.75
N SER A 213 -12.22 11.48 12.92
CA SER A 213 -12.88 10.90 14.10
C SER A 213 -12.09 11.15 15.38
N ASN A 214 -12.77 11.47 16.50
CA ASN A 214 -12.09 11.77 17.77
C ASN A 214 -11.17 10.62 18.22
N ARG A 215 -11.59 9.37 17.99
CA ARG A 215 -10.81 8.20 18.35
C ARG A 215 -9.52 8.12 17.55
N LEU A 216 -9.59 8.32 16.22
CA LEU A 216 -8.39 8.24 15.38
C LEU A 216 -7.40 9.36 15.70
N LEU A 217 -7.89 10.59 15.96
CA LEU A 217 -7.05 11.70 16.40
C LEU A 217 -6.31 11.37 17.70
N ALA A 218 -7.01 10.77 18.67
CA ALA A 218 -6.43 10.36 19.95
C ALA A 218 -5.41 9.23 19.78
N ASP A 219 -5.72 8.23 18.94
CA ASP A 219 -4.83 7.10 18.68
C ASP A 219 -3.53 7.56 17.98
N ILE A 220 -3.62 8.47 17.01
CA ILE A 220 -2.44 9.08 16.35
C ILE A 220 -1.59 9.86 17.38
N ALA A 221 -2.23 10.71 18.19
CA ALA A 221 -1.54 11.51 19.20
C ALA A 221 -0.89 10.64 20.28
N ALA A 222 -1.49 9.50 20.63
CA ALA A 222 -0.93 8.55 21.59
C ALA A 222 0.39 7.91 21.12
N GLN A 223 0.63 7.82 19.80
CA GLN A 223 1.93 7.41 19.23
C GLN A 223 2.98 8.53 19.28
N GLY A 224 2.59 9.74 19.71
CA GLY A 224 3.44 10.94 19.67
C GLY A 224 3.60 11.56 18.29
N ALA A 225 2.94 11.00 17.26
CA ALA A 225 2.95 11.54 15.92
C ALA A 225 2.18 12.87 15.85
N GLN A 226 2.66 13.78 15.01
CA GLN A 226 1.92 15.00 14.69
C GLN A 226 0.90 14.69 13.60
N PHE A 227 -0.14 15.51 13.48
CA PHE A 227 -1.07 15.40 12.37
C PHE A 227 -1.56 16.74 11.85
N GLN A 228 -2.01 16.71 10.60
CA GLN A 228 -2.78 17.74 9.93
C GLN A 228 -3.89 17.05 9.12
N ILE A 229 -5.12 17.13 9.63
CA ILE A 229 -6.26 16.38 9.11
C ILE A 229 -7.38 17.35 8.74
N ARG A 230 -7.89 17.27 7.52
CA ARG A 230 -9.06 18.07 7.14
C ARG A 230 -10.27 17.63 7.95
N ALA A 231 -10.97 18.57 8.55
CA ALA A 231 -12.24 18.30 9.23
C ALA A 231 -13.39 18.21 8.22
N THR A 232 -14.39 17.40 8.55
CA THR A 232 -15.69 17.44 7.88
C THR A 232 -16.36 18.79 8.07
N SER A 233 -17.15 19.21 7.07
CA SER A 233 -17.87 20.50 7.09
C SER A 233 -18.96 20.58 8.16
N VAL A 234 -19.35 19.45 8.77
CA VAL A 234 -20.32 19.38 9.87
C VAL A 234 -19.67 19.58 11.23
N ARG A 235 -18.34 19.42 11.34
CA ARG A 235 -17.63 19.58 12.60
C ARG A 235 -17.62 21.04 13.03
N ARG A 236 -17.89 21.28 14.32
CA ARG A 236 -17.96 22.62 14.95
C ARG A 236 -17.09 22.64 16.22
N PRO A 237 -15.76 22.61 16.08
CA PRO A 237 -14.88 22.67 17.23
C PRO A 237 -14.99 24.04 17.93
N PRO A 238 -14.92 24.12 19.26
CA PRO A 238 -15.00 25.40 19.98
C PRO A 238 -13.77 26.26 19.70
N VAL A 239 -13.96 27.57 19.56
CA VAL A 239 -12.85 28.53 19.44
C VAL A 239 -12.40 28.89 20.85
N LEU A 240 -11.16 28.53 21.20
CA LEU A 240 -10.59 28.84 22.53
C LEU A 240 -9.73 30.11 22.51
N ALA A 241 -8.95 30.32 21.44
CA ALA A 241 -8.14 31.51 21.26
C ALA A 241 -7.87 31.76 19.77
N LEU A 242 -8.01 33.00 19.31
CA LEU A 242 -7.60 33.41 17.96
C LEU A 242 -6.10 33.73 17.95
N LEU A 243 -5.42 33.33 16.89
CA LEU A 243 -3.99 33.56 16.68
C LEU A 243 -3.77 34.64 15.61
N PRO A 244 -2.61 35.33 15.61
CA PRO A 244 -2.33 36.45 14.69
C PRO A 244 -2.42 36.12 13.19
N ASP A 245 -2.26 34.86 12.81
CA ASP A 245 -2.35 34.42 11.41
C ASP A 245 -3.75 33.96 10.99
N GLY A 246 -4.77 34.28 11.79
CA GLY A 246 -6.19 34.01 11.49
C GLY A 246 -6.67 32.60 11.85
N SER A 247 -5.75 31.72 12.26
CA SER A 247 -6.09 30.41 12.82
C SER A 247 -6.56 30.51 14.27
N TYR A 248 -7.11 29.42 14.82
CA TYR A 248 -7.53 29.40 16.22
C TYR A 248 -7.19 28.10 16.95
N LEU A 249 -6.94 28.20 18.25
CA LEU A 249 -6.80 27.07 19.15
C LEU A 249 -8.17 26.49 19.49
N THR A 250 -8.23 25.17 19.59
CA THR A 250 -9.41 24.40 19.96
C THR A 250 -9.06 23.23 20.87
N ARG A 251 -10.09 22.60 21.45
CA ARG A 251 -9.96 21.34 22.18
C ARG A 251 -10.98 20.33 21.69
N ILE A 252 -10.51 19.12 21.39
CA ILE A 252 -11.32 18.00 20.93
C ILE A 252 -10.94 16.79 21.79
N GLY A 253 -11.88 16.34 22.62
CA GLY A 253 -11.55 15.41 23.71
C GLY A 253 -10.46 16.04 24.58
N ASP A 254 -9.38 15.31 24.81
CA ASP A 254 -8.23 15.77 25.59
C ASP A 254 -7.14 16.44 24.74
N LEU A 255 -7.34 16.51 23.41
CA LEU A 255 -6.35 17.07 22.50
C LEU A 255 -6.51 18.59 22.39
N SER A 256 -5.44 19.31 22.71
CA SER A 256 -5.27 20.72 22.35
C SER A 256 -4.77 20.80 20.91
N LEU A 257 -5.62 21.34 20.03
CA LEU A 257 -5.38 21.41 18.60
C LEU A 257 -5.48 22.84 18.11
N ARG A 258 -5.08 23.05 16.87
CA ARG A 258 -5.26 24.29 16.12
C ARG A 258 -6.07 24.03 14.87
N VAL A 259 -6.96 24.96 14.53
CA VAL A 259 -7.74 24.94 13.30
C VAL A 259 -7.25 26.05 12.40
N ILE A 260 -6.94 25.68 11.16
CA ILE A 260 -6.61 26.61 10.08
C ILE A 260 -7.74 26.55 9.07
N GLU A 261 -8.38 27.68 8.80
CA GLU A 261 -9.36 27.80 7.73
C GLU A 261 -8.66 28.31 6.48
N ALA A 262 -8.80 27.58 5.37
CA ALA A 262 -8.12 27.88 4.13
C ALA A 262 -9.08 27.74 2.95
N GLU A 263 -9.00 28.66 2.00
CA GLU A 263 -9.69 28.50 0.72
C GLU A 263 -8.77 27.77 -0.24
N VAL A 264 -9.09 26.51 -0.54
CA VAL A 264 -8.32 25.69 -1.48
C VAL A 264 -9.02 25.72 -2.82
N ARG A 265 -8.29 26.16 -3.85
CA ARG A 265 -8.73 26.16 -5.24
C ARG A 265 -7.74 25.33 -6.06
N SER A 266 -8.27 24.44 -6.88
CA SER A 266 -7.55 23.62 -7.85
C SER A 266 -8.10 23.94 -9.23
N CYS A 267 -7.21 24.22 -10.18
CA CYS A 267 -7.55 24.42 -11.57
C CYS A 267 -7.22 23.13 -12.35
N THR A 268 -8.17 22.62 -13.11
CA THR A 268 -7.89 21.54 -14.07
C THR A 268 -7.25 22.10 -15.33
N ALA A 269 -6.55 21.24 -16.08
CA ALA A 269 -5.95 21.60 -17.36
C ALA A 269 -6.99 22.16 -18.37
N ASP A 270 -8.25 21.74 -18.24
CA ASP A 270 -9.37 22.19 -19.07
C ASP A 270 -9.99 23.52 -18.59
N GLY A 271 -9.39 24.20 -17.62
CA GLY A 271 -9.84 25.49 -17.09
C GLY A 271 -10.97 25.41 -16.07
N GLY A 272 -11.34 24.21 -15.62
CA GLY A 272 -12.32 24.01 -14.55
C GLY A 272 -11.72 24.38 -13.19
N VAL A 273 -12.36 25.27 -12.45
CA VAL A 273 -11.96 25.61 -11.07
C VAL A 273 -12.82 24.83 -10.10
N PHE A 274 -12.19 23.97 -9.32
CA PHE A 274 -12.83 23.27 -8.21
C PHE A 274 -12.19 23.75 -6.91
N GLY A 275 -12.99 23.99 -5.89
CA GLY A 275 -12.46 24.49 -4.64
C GLY A 275 -13.48 24.53 -3.53
N GLY A 276 -13.00 24.82 -2.34
CA GLY A 276 -13.86 25.03 -1.18
C GLY A 276 -13.06 25.40 0.06
N THR A 277 -13.77 25.82 1.08
CA THR A 277 -13.18 26.13 2.38
C THR A 277 -12.83 24.83 3.09
N TYR A 278 -11.55 24.67 3.41
CA TYR A 278 -11.02 23.55 4.17
C TYR A 278 -10.78 24.02 5.60
N ARG A 279 -11.05 23.14 6.56
CA ARG A 279 -10.66 23.33 7.96
C ARG A 279 -9.62 22.28 8.28
N LEU A 280 -8.38 22.67 8.48
CA LEU A 280 -7.29 21.76 8.82
C LEU A 280 -7.12 21.73 10.34
N LEU A 281 -7.24 20.56 10.93
CA LEU A 281 -6.98 20.30 12.34
C LEU A 281 -5.53 19.87 12.48
N THR A 282 -4.76 20.53 13.33
CA THR A 282 -3.36 20.18 13.54
C THR A 282 -2.95 20.19 15.00
N THR A 283 -2.00 19.31 15.34
CA THR A 283 -1.28 19.31 16.63
C THR A 283 -0.21 20.39 16.71
N LEU A 284 0.14 21.02 15.58
CA LEU A 284 1.11 22.12 15.50
C LEU A 284 0.46 23.44 15.93
N THR A 285 0.45 23.68 17.24
CA THR A 285 -0.32 24.79 17.87
C THR A 285 0.41 26.14 17.86
N ASP A 286 1.72 26.17 17.64
CA ASP A 286 2.50 27.40 17.61
C ASP A 286 2.52 28.04 16.21
N HIS A 287 1.78 29.14 16.06
CA HIS A 287 1.71 29.89 14.80
C HIS A 287 3.02 30.58 14.40
N SER A 288 3.94 30.81 15.35
CA SER A 288 5.23 31.45 15.05
C SER A 288 6.20 30.44 14.44
N SER A 289 6.21 29.21 14.96
CA SER A 289 7.04 28.13 14.44
C SER A 289 6.45 27.47 13.19
N ASP A 290 5.11 27.33 13.14
CA ASP A 290 4.38 26.65 12.09
C ASP A 290 3.26 27.57 11.52
N PRO A 291 3.57 28.57 10.70
CA PRO A 291 2.59 29.52 10.14
C PRO A 291 1.46 28.83 9.34
N ALA A 292 0.26 29.41 9.38
CA ALA A 292 -0.92 28.83 8.75
C ALA A 292 -0.76 28.60 7.24
N ASP A 293 -0.17 29.55 6.52
CA ASP A 293 0.08 29.51 5.08
C ASP A 293 1.04 28.36 4.69
N HIS A 294 2.11 28.18 5.46
CA HIS A 294 3.05 27.06 5.27
C HIS A 294 2.34 25.71 5.47
N LEU A 295 1.50 25.62 6.49
CA LEU A 295 0.74 24.42 6.81
C LEU A 295 -0.33 24.13 5.75
N VAL A 296 -0.95 25.15 5.15
CA VAL A 296 -1.87 24.99 4.02
C VAL A 296 -1.13 24.47 2.79
N HIS A 297 0.06 25.03 2.49
CA HIS A 297 0.88 24.56 1.37
C HIS A 297 1.29 23.09 1.55
N LEU A 298 1.73 22.73 2.76
CA LEU A 298 2.10 21.37 3.12
C LEU A 298 0.94 20.37 2.92
N TYR A 299 -0.29 20.76 3.24
CA TYR A 299 -1.46 19.89 3.10
C TYR A 299 -1.65 19.38 1.66
N HIS A 300 -1.15 20.10 0.66
CA HIS A 300 -1.20 19.65 -0.73
C HIS A 300 -0.39 18.37 -0.95
N GLU A 301 0.70 18.14 -0.21
CA GLU A 301 1.49 16.90 -0.29
C GLU A 301 0.68 15.66 0.09
N ARG A 302 -0.47 15.81 0.77
CA ARG A 302 -1.40 14.69 0.99
C ARG A 302 -1.79 14.02 -0.33
N TRP A 303 -1.94 14.77 -1.43
CA TRP A 303 -2.33 14.20 -2.74
C TRP A 303 -1.32 13.18 -3.28
N GLU A 304 -0.08 13.16 -2.78
CA GLU A 304 0.93 12.19 -3.19
C GLU A 304 0.49 10.75 -2.95
N ILE A 305 -0.31 10.49 -1.90
CA ILE A 305 -0.85 9.14 -1.67
C ILE A 305 -1.89 8.75 -2.72
N GLU A 306 -2.67 9.70 -3.24
CA GLU A 306 -3.65 9.41 -4.30
C GLU A 306 -2.92 9.05 -5.59
N ILE A 307 -1.76 9.66 -5.85
CA ILE A 307 -0.88 9.29 -6.97
C ILE A 307 -0.28 7.90 -6.71
N ALA A 308 0.13 7.59 -5.48
CA ALA A 308 0.58 6.26 -5.10
C ALA A 308 -0.52 5.21 -5.35
N TYR A 309 -1.77 5.52 -5.00
CA TYR A 309 -2.94 4.68 -5.27
C TYR A 309 -3.27 4.59 -6.75
N LEU A 310 -3.12 5.68 -7.51
CA LEU A 310 -3.32 5.67 -8.95
C LEU A 310 -2.30 4.74 -9.61
N ALA A 311 -1.03 4.85 -9.24
CA ALA A 311 0.03 3.96 -9.70
C ALA A 311 -0.26 2.51 -9.28
N LEU A 312 -0.56 2.27 -8.00
CA LEU A 312 -1.01 0.97 -7.50
C LEU A 312 -2.16 0.43 -8.37
N ARG A 313 -3.25 1.18 -8.57
CA ARG A 313 -4.41 0.73 -9.37
C ARG A 313 -4.05 0.52 -10.84
N HIS A 314 -3.19 1.35 -11.42
CA HIS A 314 -2.79 1.21 -12.81
C HIS A 314 -1.95 -0.05 -13.01
N THR A 315 -1.00 -0.33 -12.10
CA THR A 315 -0.17 -1.54 -12.10
C THR A 315 -0.96 -2.78 -11.66
N LEU A 316 -1.92 -2.63 -10.73
CA LEU A 316 -2.75 -3.71 -10.19
C LEU A 316 -3.87 -4.12 -11.15
N LEU A 317 -4.45 -3.19 -11.93
CA LEU A 317 -5.77 -3.41 -12.50
C LEU A 317 -5.98 -3.01 -13.96
N GLN A 318 -5.31 -2.02 -14.55
CA GLN A 318 -5.73 -1.49 -15.87
C GLN A 318 -7.27 -1.41 -16.06
N GLY A 319 -8.01 -1.05 -15.00
CA GLY A 319 -9.50 -1.02 -15.01
C GLY A 319 -10.24 -2.36 -14.85
N ARG A 320 -9.57 -3.45 -14.47
CA ARG A 320 -10.14 -4.81 -14.35
C ARG A 320 -10.34 -5.23 -12.89
N VAL A 321 -11.11 -6.29 -12.71
CA VAL A 321 -11.23 -7.02 -11.43
C VAL A 321 -9.85 -7.58 -11.06
N LEU A 322 -9.46 -7.61 -9.77
CA LEU A 322 -8.24 -8.26 -9.27
C LEU A 322 -8.27 -9.76 -9.63
N SER A 323 -7.87 -10.08 -10.84
CA SER A 323 -8.04 -11.40 -11.44
C SER A 323 -6.71 -12.13 -11.37
N ILE A 324 -6.56 -13.03 -10.39
CA ILE A 324 -5.63 -14.13 -10.57
C ILE A 324 -6.43 -15.28 -11.20
N PRO A 325 -6.09 -15.77 -12.41
CA PRO A 325 -6.76 -16.95 -12.96
C PRO A 325 -6.49 -18.14 -12.03
N SER A 326 -7.51 -18.60 -11.30
CA SER A 326 -7.50 -19.95 -10.72
C SER A 326 -8.89 -20.37 -10.29
N ASP A 327 -9.53 -21.13 -11.17
CA ASP A 327 -10.52 -22.15 -10.82
C ASP A 327 -9.89 -23.26 -9.96
N CYS A 328 -10.75 -23.88 -9.16
CA CYS A 328 -10.57 -24.96 -8.20
C CYS A 328 -9.99 -24.55 -6.84
N GLY A 329 -10.81 -24.65 -5.79
CA GLY A 329 -10.86 -25.76 -4.82
C GLY A 329 -9.66 -25.95 -3.89
N ASP A 330 -9.85 -25.59 -2.61
CA ASP A 330 -9.03 -25.85 -1.41
C ASP A 330 -8.00 -24.77 -1.03
N LEU A 331 -8.37 -23.95 -0.05
CA LEU A 331 -7.68 -23.81 1.25
C LEU A 331 -8.35 -22.71 2.12
N LEU A 332 -8.43 -23.01 3.42
CA LEU A 332 -8.98 -22.17 4.49
C LEU A 332 -8.10 -20.92 4.73
N SER A 333 -8.74 -19.84 5.18
CA SER A 333 -8.20 -18.54 5.64
C SER A 333 -7.73 -17.52 4.58
N GLY A 334 -8.71 -16.82 3.98
CA GLY A 334 -8.84 -15.38 4.18
C GLY A 334 -7.81 -14.38 3.63
N GLN A 335 -6.82 -14.74 2.80
CA GLN A 335 -5.92 -13.72 2.24
C GLN A 335 -5.59 -13.93 0.76
N LEU A 336 -5.84 -12.88 -0.02
CA LEU A 336 -5.56 -12.78 -1.45
C LEU A 336 -4.04 -12.69 -1.67
N GLN A 337 -3.39 -13.83 -1.97
CA GLN A 337 -1.97 -13.87 -2.33
C GLN A 337 -1.60 -12.87 -3.45
N GLY A 338 -2.51 -12.61 -4.40
CA GLY A 338 -2.27 -11.65 -5.49
C GLY A 338 -2.27 -10.20 -5.04
N GLY A 339 -3.17 -9.81 -4.13
CA GLY A 339 -3.16 -8.45 -3.58
C GLY A 339 -1.88 -8.16 -2.82
N VAL A 340 -1.42 -9.13 -2.00
CA VAL A 340 -0.17 -9.01 -1.25
C VAL A 340 1.04 -9.04 -2.18
N GLY A 341 1.09 -9.96 -3.15
CA GLY A 341 2.20 -10.03 -4.12
C GLY A 341 2.35 -8.77 -4.96
N SER A 342 1.24 -8.19 -5.43
CA SER A 342 1.29 -6.93 -6.19
C SER A 342 1.59 -5.71 -5.32
N VAL A 343 1.20 -5.70 -4.04
CA VAL A 343 1.62 -4.65 -3.10
C VAL A 343 3.11 -4.78 -2.76
N VAL A 344 3.64 -6.00 -2.63
CA VAL A 344 5.10 -6.22 -2.50
C VAL A 344 5.83 -5.71 -3.74
N VAL A 345 5.30 -6.00 -4.94
CA VAL A 345 5.84 -5.47 -6.20
C VAL A 345 5.83 -3.94 -6.22
N PHE A 346 4.74 -3.32 -5.77
CA PHE A 346 4.65 -1.85 -5.71
C PHE A 346 5.64 -1.24 -4.71
N VAL A 347 5.89 -1.86 -3.56
CA VAL A 347 6.94 -1.43 -2.61
C VAL A 347 8.34 -1.47 -3.26
N VAL A 348 8.52 -2.36 -4.24
CA VAL A 348 9.81 -2.62 -4.89
C VAL A 348 10.00 -1.78 -6.16
N ASP A 349 8.92 -1.33 -6.81
CA ASP A 349 8.96 -0.37 -7.90
C ASP A 349 9.33 1.03 -7.36
N ARG A 350 10.64 1.29 -7.28
CA ARG A 350 11.23 2.52 -6.74
C ARG A 350 11.34 3.64 -7.77
N THR A 351 10.63 3.55 -8.89
CA THR A 351 10.71 4.57 -9.93
C THR A 351 10.05 5.86 -9.42
N PRO A 352 10.78 6.97 -9.21
CA PRO A 352 10.16 8.21 -8.80
C PRO A 352 9.29 8.72 -9.95
N VAL A 353 7.98 8.57 -9.81
CA VAL A 353 7.03 9.22 -10.72
C VAL A 353 7.04 10.70 -10.36
N THR A 354 7.89 11.50 -11.00
CA THR A 354 7.87 12.96 -10.86
C THR A 354 6.50 13.47 -11.33
N ALA A 355 5.64 13.82 -10.38
CA ALA A 355 4.47 14.63 -10.66
C ALA A 355 4.96 16.07 -10.64
N HIS A 356 5.12 16.67 -11.81
CA HIS A 356 5.29 18.11 -11.89
C HIS A 356 3.93 18.73 -11.55
N ALA A 357 3.85 19.38 -10.38
CA ALA A 357 2.82 20.38 -10.15
C ALA A 357 3.06 21.52 -11.15
N VAL A 358 2.06 21.83 -11.96
CA VAL A 358 1.99 23.08 -12.73
C VAL A 358 1.35 24.13 -11.84
#